data_AF-A0AAD8TTH5-F1
#
_entry.id   AF-A0AAD8TTH5-F1
#
_cell.length_a   1.000
_cell.length_b   1.000
_cell.length_c   1.000
_cell.angle_alpha   90.00
_cell.angle_beta   90.00
_cell.angle_gamma   90.00
#
_symmetry.space_group_name_H-M   'P 1'
#
loop_
_entity.id
_entity.type
_entity.pdbx_description
1 polymer ?
#
loop_
_entity_poly.entity_id
_entity_poly.type
_entity_poly.pdbx_seq_one_letter_code
_entity_poly.pdbx_strand_id
1 'polypeptide(L)'
;MAKGARLLNVPSALRLSLGSLAPWRRCGIADAREVISREAAWRGAHEDVLLRLRASLKAKAAETIAQLATLEDVDKVVAERRTVLYNQVVTSYHKAKIERAGLARELEAAKGGSSAARAQCAESEEAGRAAAAKLKVAEGELTRLRRLEDNHLKELAALKKAEEEKVEGLSKRLEEVDPAACTSPRAAFPEAQDAALAAVGKAREERRQATGEQSSACFTMEDYMASMAARVEPITKFGWELRKAAEELIRLLWPTETLPQDLANLIKWLETAPDRFLDWKESATRAGADMASPLCFPGTTRWTSAGVPAGRRGGKPSGGEQDRPACPRLRHRRLRRQAHLH
;
A
#
# COMPACT_ATOMS: atom_id res chain seq x y z
N MET A 1 -12.39 82.74 -19.13
CA MET A 1 -11.48 83.49 -20.04
C MET A 1 -12.27 84.62 -20.66
N ALA A 2 -12.17 85.80 -20.07
CA ALA A 2 -12.76 87.05 -20.53
C ALA A 2 -11.99 87.61 -21.73
N LYS A 3 -12.70 88.25 -22.68
CA LYS A 3 -12.25 89.18 -23.75
C LYS A 3 -13.42 89.30 -24.75
N GLY A 4 -13.87 90.46 -25.21
CA GLY A 4 -13.50 91.83 -24.98
C GLY A 4 -14.57 92.74 -25.57
N ALA A 5 -14.82 93.85 -24.90
CA ALA A 5 -15.64 94.94 -25.40
C ALA A 5 -14.96 95.59 -26.61
N ARG A 6 -15.68 95.73 -27.73
CA ARG A 6 -15.34 96.67 -28.80
C ARG A 6 -16.33 97.83 -28.73
N LEU A 7 -15.89 98.89 -28.05
CA LEU A 7 -16.24 100.27 -28.36
C LEU A 7 -15.78 100.61 -29.79
N LEU A 8 -16.29 101.71 -30.35
CA LEU A 8 -16.02 102.38 -31.65
C LEU A 8 -17.28 102.33 -32.54
N ASN A 9 -17.79 103.40 -33.15
CA ASN A 9 -17.34 104.79 -33.29
C ASN A 9 -18.57 105.57 -33.83
N VAL A 10 -19.07 106.59 -33.12
CA VAL A 10 -20.15 107.46 -33.63
C VAL A 10 -19.47 108.66 -34.31
N PRO A 11 -19.64 108.90 -35.62
CA PRO A 11 -19.09 110.10 -36.24
C PRO A 11 -19.91 111.33 -35.84
N SER A 12 -19.39 112.10 -34.90
CA SER A 12 -19.80 113.47 -34.62
C SER A 12 -19.23 114.42 -35.68
N ALA A 13 -19.94 114.63 -36.79
CA ALA A 13 -19.58 115.69 -37.74
C ALA A 13 -20.72 116.03 -38.69
N LEU A 14 -21.59 116.99 -38.33
CA LEU A 14 -22.18 117.94 -39.27
C LEU A 14 -22.53 119.23 -38.50
N ARG A 15 -21.48 120.03 -38.32
CA ARG A 15 -21.53 121.44 -37.89
C ARG A 15 -21.81 122.24 -39.17
N LEU A 16 -23.09 122.45 -39.52
CA LEU A 16 -23.45 123.34 -40.63
C LEU A 16 -23.63 124.76 -40.11
N SER A 17 -22.83 125.64 -40.69
CA SER A 17 -22.68 127.06 -40.45
C SER A 17 -23.96 127.84 -40.76
N LEU A 18 -24.43 128.62 -39.78
CA LEU A 18 -25.30 129.77 -40.02
C LEU A 18 -24.51 130.82 -40.79
N GLY A 19 -24.72 130.88 -42.10
CA GLY A 19 -24.16 131.88 -42.99
C GLY A 19 -25.21 132.88 -43.46
N SER A 20 -25.02 134.14 -43.06
CA SER A 20 -25.31 135.35 -43.84
C SER A 20 -26.75 135.67 -44.22
N LEU A 21 -27.38 136.47 -43.35
CA LEU A 21 -28.49 137.37 -43.64
C LEU A 21 -28.09 138.41 -44.71
N ALA A 22 -28.80 138.43 -45.84
CA ALA A 22 -28.80 139.53 -46.81
C ALA A 22 -30.23 140.05 -47.02
N PRO A 23 -30.40 141.34 -47.36
CA PRO A 23 -31.61 142.09 -47.05
C PRO A 23 -32.70 141.92 -48.11
N TRP A 24 -33.87 141.46 -47.69
CA TRP A 24 -35.09 141.47 -48.49
C TRP A 24 -35.58 142.91 -48.69
N ARG A 25 -35.56 143.39 -49.94
CA ARG A 25 -36.25 144.63 -50.35
C ARG A 25 -37.42 144.28 -51.28
N ARG A 26 -38.61 144.70 -50.84
CA ARG A 26 -39.81 145.10 -51.61
C ARG A 26 -40.21 144.21 -52.79
N CYS A 27 -41.10 143.25 -52.51
CA CYS A 27 -42.09 142.76 -53.48
C CYS A 27 -43.49 142.92 -52.88
N GLY A 28 -44.46 143.28 -53.72
CA GLY A 28 -45.74 143.87 -53.36
C GLY A 28 -46.71 142.98 -52.58
N ILE A 29 -47.63 143.65 -51.89
CA ILE A 29 -48.68 143.10 -51.01
C ILE A 29 -49.79 142.34 -51.80
N ALA A 30 -49.54 141.98 -53.06
CA ALA A 30 -50.50 141.26 -53.90
C ALA A 30 -50.30 139.72 -53.96
N ASP A 31 -49.20 139.17 -53.41
CA ASP A 31 -48.84 137.73 -53.56
C ASP A 31 -48.66 136.93 -52.25
N ALA A 32 -49.05 137.49 -51.10
CA ALA A 32 -48.97 136.75 -49.82
C ALA A 32 -49.90 135.52 -49.79
N ARG A 33 -50.98 135.52 -50.57
CA ARG A 33 -51.94 134.40 -50.65
C ARG A 33 -51.40 133.22 -51.46
N GLU A 34 -50.57 133.48 -52.49
CA GLU A 34 -49.95 132.42 -53.29
C GLU A 34 -48.76 131.79 -52.55
N VAL A 35 -48.00 132.58 -51.79
CA VAL A 35 -46.92 132.07 -50.92
C VAL A 35 -47.48 131.19 -49.80
N ILE A 36 -48.55 131.61 -49.09
CA ILE A 36 -49.19 130.78 -48.05
C ILE A 36 -49.81 129.51 -48.66
N SER A 37 -50.39 129.59 -49.86
CA SER A 37 -50.93 128.41 -50.56
C SER A 37 -49.83 127.45 -51.03
N ARG A 38 -48.69 127.97 -51.50
CA ARG A 38 -47.51 127.15 -51.85
C ARG A 38 -46.87 126.56 -50.61
N GLU A 39 -46.81 127.28 -49.50
CA GLU A 39 -46.27 126.76 -48.24
C GLU A 39 -47.18 125.69 -47.62
N ALA A 40 -48.50 125.84 -47.73
CA ALA A 40 -49.47 124.81 -47.35
C ALA A 40 -49.38 123.58 -48.26
N ALA A 41 -49.24 123.76 -49.58
CA ALA A 41 -49.00 122.67 -50.53
C ALA A 41 -47.65 121.98 -50.30
N TRP A 42 -46.61 122.74 -49.95
CA TRP A 42 -45.30 122.21 -49.56
C TRP A 42 -45.38 121.44 -48.24
N ARG A 43 -46.11 121.93 -47.23
CA ARG A 43 -46.33 121.21 -45.97
C ARG A 43 -47.08 119.91 -46.20
N GLY A 44 -48.13 119.90 -47.02
CA GLY A 44 -48.87 118.68 -47.39
C GLY A 44 -48.00 117.66 -48.15
N ALA A 45 -47.21 118.11 -49.13
CA ALA A 45 -46.29 117.22 -49.86
C ALA A 45 -45.17 116.68 -48.95
N HIS A 46 -44.68 117.49 -48.02
CA HIS A 46 -43.66 117.06 -47.04
C HIS A 46 -44.25 116.09 -46.01
N GLU A 47 -45.49 116.29 -45.60
CA GLU A 47 -46.21 115.39 -44.69
C GLU A 47 -46.48 114.03 -45.35
N ASP A 48 -46.85 113.99 -46.62
CA ASP A 48 -46.97 112.76 -47.40
C ASP A 48 -45.62 112.01 -47.53
N VAL A 49 -44.52 112.73 -47.79
CA VAL A 49 -43.18 112.13 -47.82
C VAL A 49 -42.79 111.58 -46.45
N LEU A 50 -43.08 112.32 -45.37
CA LEU A 50 -42.81 111.87 -44.00
C LEU A 50 -43.66 110.66 -43.61
N LEU A 51 -44.93 110.61 -44.03
CA LEU A 51 -45.82 109.46 -43.81
C LEU A 51 -45.32 108.23 -44.58
N ARG A 52 -44.89 108.39 -45.84
CA ARG A 52 -44.29 107.31 -46.64
C ARG A 52 -42.97 106.81 -46.05
N LEU A 53 -42.10 107.72 -45.60
CA LEU A 53 -40.87 107.36 -44.92
C LEU A 53 -41.15 106.64 -43.59
N ARG A 54 -42.11 107.12 -42.80
CA ARG A 54 -42.52 106.48 -41.55
C ARG A 54 -43.11 105.08 -41.80
N ALA A 55 -43.94 104.93 -42.82
CA ALA A 55 -44.48 103.63 -43.23
C ALA A 55 -43.37 102.68 -43.70
N SER A 56 -42.42 103.18 -44.51
CA SER A 56 -41.27 102.41 -44.98
C SER A 56 -40.35 101.97 -43.83
N LEU A 57 -40.08 102.87 -42.87
CA LEU A 57 -39.29 102.54 -41.68
C LEU A 57 -40.01 101.54 -40.79
N LYS A 58 -41.34 101.65 -40.61
CA LYS A 58 -42.13 100.64 -39.88
C LYS A 58 -42.11 99.28 -40.58
N ALA A 59 -42.22 99.25 -41.91
CA ALA A 59 -42.17 98.02 -42.68
C ALA A 59 -40.78 97.36 -42.58
N LYS A 60 -39.70 98.13 -42.73
CA LYS A 60 -38.32 97.62 -42.53
C LYS A 60 -38.07 97.17 -41.10
N ALA A 61 -38.57 97.89 -40.10
CA ALA A 61 -38.46 97.48 -38.71
C ALA A 61 -39.18 96.13 -38.47
N ALA A 62 -40.39 95.97 -39.00
CA ALA A 62 -41.11 94.70 -38.93
C ALA A 62 -40.37 93.55 -39.64
N GLU A 63 -39.78 93.80 -40.81
CA GLU A 63 -38.95 92.83 -41.53
C GLU A 63 -37.71 92.43 -40.72
N THR A 64 -37.00 93.39 -40.13
CA THR A 64 -35.84 93.09 -39.26
C THR A 64 -36.23 92.32 -38.01
N ILE A 65 -37.39 92.60 -37.41
CA ILE A 65 -37.91 91.84 -36.26
C ILE A 65 -38.24 90.40 -36.68
N ALA A 66 -38.84 90.20 -37.86
CA ALA A 66 -39.09 88.87 -38.40
C ALA A 66 -37.79 88.10 -38.69
N GLN A 67 -36.78 88.76 -39.27
CA GLN A 67 -35.46 88.16 -39.50
C GLN A 67 -34.77 87.78 -38.18
N LEU A 68 -34.82 88.63 -37.15
CA LEU A 68 -34.27 88.32 -35.83
C LEU A 68 -35.00 87.13 -35.18
N ALA A 69 -36.33 87.04 -35.31
CA ALA A 69 -37.10 85.90 -34.82
C ALA A 69 -36.66 84.57 -35.49
N THR A 70 -36.39 84.58 -36.81
CA THR A 70 -35.87 83.38 -37.49
C THR A 70 -34.47 82.99 -37.03
N LEU A 71 -33.62 83.96 -36.63
CA LEU A 71 -32.29 83.67 -36.08
C LEU A 71 -32.37 83.08 -34.66
N GLU A 72 -33.29 83.56 -33.82
CA GLU A 72 -33.52 82.98 -32.49
C GLU A 72 -33.97 81.51 -32.59
N ASP A 73 -34.78 81.16 -33.58
CA ASP A 73 -35.20 79.79 -33.82
C ASP A 73 -34.04 78.91 -34.36
N VAL A 74 -33.14 79.47 -35.17
CA VAL A 74 -31.90 78.78 -35.58
C VAL A 74 -31.00 78.51 -34.37
N ASP A 75 -30.83 79.48 -33.47
CA ASP A 75 -30.02 79.30 -32.25
C ASP A 75 -30.59 78.23 -31.32
N LYS A 76 -31.93 78.16 -31.18
CA LYS A 76 -32.60 77.07 -30.45
C LYS A 76 -32.33 75.71 -31.08
N VAL A 77 -32.49 75.59 -32.41
CA VAL A 77 -32.23 74.34 -33.15
C VAL A 77 -30.76 73.92 -33.02
N VAL A 78 -29.82 74.87 -33.09
CA VAL A 78 -28.38 74.59 -32.91
C VAL A 78 -28.09 74.15 -31.47
N ALA A 79 -28.71 74.78 -30.46
CA ALA A 79 -28.56 74.39 -29.06
C ALA A 79 -29.10 72.97 -28.81
N GLU A 80 -30.29 72.64 -29.32
CA GLU A 80 -30.86 71.29 -29.24
C GLU A 80 -30.00 70.26 -29.98
N ARG A 81 -29.52 70.58 -31.18
CA ARG A 81 -28.64 69.66 -31.91
C ARG A 81 -27.32 69.45 -31.17
N ARG A 82 -26.79 70.49 -30.52
CA ARG A 82 -25.58 70.41 -29.70
C ARG A 82 -25.77 69.51 -28.48
N THR A 83 -26.89 69.60 -27.77
CA THR A 83 -27.17 68.72 -26.62
C THR A 83 -27.35 67.27 -27.06
N VAL A 84 -28.02 67.03 -28.18
CA VAL A 84 -28.16 65.68 -28.77
C VAL A 84 -26.79 65.10 -29.13
N LEU A 85 -25.95 65.84 -29.84
CA LEU A 85 -24.60 65.39 -30.20
C LEU A 85 -23.73 65.15 -28.96
N TYR A 86 -23.80 66.03 -27.96
CA TYR A 86 -23.09 65.84 -26.70
C TYR A 86 -23.52 64.55 -26.00
N ASN A 87 -24.83 64.29 -25.90
CA ASN A 87 -25.34 63.07 -25.30
C ASN A 87 -24.94 61.80 -26.09
N GLN A 88 -24.91 61.87 -27.43
CA GLN A 88 -24.41 60.77 -28.27
C GLN A 88 -22.92 60.48 -28.06
N VAL A 89 -22.09 61.53 -27.95
CA VAL A 89 -20.66 61.39 -27.67
C VAL A 89 -20.43 60.83 -26.27
N VAL A 90 -21.17 61.31 -25.26
CA VAL A 90 -21.05 60.82 -23.88
C VAL A 90 -21.48 59.36 -23.77
N THR A 91 -22.60 58.98 -24.37
CA THR A 91 -23.09 57.59 -24.36
C THR A 91 -22.15 56.64 -25.09
N SER A 92 -21.65 57.02 -26.28
CA SER A 92 -20.65 56.22 -27.00
C SER A 92 -19.33 56.09 -26.24
N TYR A 93 -18.87 57.14 -25.57
CA TYR A 93 -17.70 57.09 -24.70
C TYR A 93 -17.90 56.12 -23.52
N HIS A 94 -19.04 56.19 -22.83
CA HIS A 94 -19.33 55.26 -21.74
C HIS A 94 -19.44 53.80 -22.21
N LYS A 95 -20.06 53.57 -23.36
CA LYS A 95 -20.12 52.24 -23.98
C LYS A 95 -18.71 51.69 -24.26
N ALA A 96 -17.87 52.48 -24.93
CA ALA A 96 -16.48 52.10 -25.20
C ALA A 96 -15.67 51.87 -23.92
N LYS A 97 -15.92 52.66 -22.86
CA LYS A 97 -15.26 52.49 -21.55
C LYS A 97 -15.66 51.16 -20.89
N ILE A 98 -16.93 50.77 -20.96
CA ILE A 98 -17.42 49.48 -20.45
C ILE A 98 -16.84 48.32 -21.26
N GLU A 99 -16.83 48.42 -22.58
CA GLU A 99 -16.24 47.40 -23.47
C GLU A 99 -14.74 47.21 -23.19
N ARG A 100 -13.98 48.30 -23.04
CA ARG A 100 -12.56 48.24 -22.65
C ARG A 100 -12.36 47.58 -21.29
N ALA A 101 -13.22 47.88 -20.31
CA ALA A 101 -13.15 47.25 -19.00
C ALA A 101 -13.51 45.74 -19.07
N GLY A 102 -14.44 45.35 -19.95
CA GLY A 102 -14.76 43.95 -20.23
C GLY A 102 -13.56 43.20 -20.81
N LEU A 103 -12.98 43.73 -21.90
CA LEU A 103 -11.79 43.16 -22.54
C LEU A 103 -10.59 43.07 -21.58
N ALA A 104 -10.40 44.06 -20.70
CA ALA A 104 -9.34 44.01 -19.70
C ALA A 104 -9.53 42.85 -18.71
N ARG A 105 -10.77 42.58 -18.27
CA ARG A 105 -11.07 41.44 -17.39
C ARG A 105 -10.88 40.10 -18.10
N GLU A 106 -11.30 39.99 -19.36
CA GLU A 106 -11.09 38.79 -20.17
C GLU A 106 -9.60 38.51 -20.37
N LEU A 107 -8.79 39.55 -20.59
CA LEU A 107 -7.35 39.42 -20.74
C LEU A 107 -6.67 38.98 -19.43
N GLU A 108 -7.07 39.50 -18.28
CA GLU A 108 -6.57 39.03 -16.98
C GLU A 108 -7.02 37.61 -16.66
N ALA A 109 -8.26 37.23 -17.00
CA ALA A 109 -8.74 35.86 -16.88
C ALA A 109 -7.95 34.90 -17.78
N ALA A 110 -7.67 35.30 -19.03
CA ALA A 110 -6.86 34.52 -19.96
C ALA A 110 -5.40 34.37 -19.48
N LYS A 111 -4.81 35.42 -18.91
CA LYS A 111 -3.49 35.35 -18.27
C LYS A 111 -3.48 34.39 -17.09
N GLY A 112 -4.50 34.43 -16.22
CA GLY A 112 -4.67 33.49 -15.11
C GLY A 112 -4.81 32.05 -15.59
N GLY A 113 -5.58 31.81 -16.65
CA GLY A 113 -5.70 30.49 -17.27
C GLY A 113 -4.38 29.99 -17.85
N SER A 114 -3.62 30.87 -18.53
CA SER A 114 -2.31 30.51 -19.09
C SER A 114 -1.27 30.21 -18.02
N SER A 115 -1.25 30.95 -16.90
CA SER A 115 -0.31 30.67 -15.80
C SER A 115 -0.67 29.34 -15.10
N ALA A 116 -1.94 29.06 -14.88
CA ALA A 116 -2.40 27.78 -14.33
C ALA A 116 -2.04 26.60 -15.24
N ALA A 117 -2.25 26.73 -16.55
CA ALA A 117 -1.85 25.71 -17.52
C ALA A 117 -0.33 25.47 -17.53
N ARG A 118 0.48 26.54 -17.44
CA ARG A 118 1.94 26.41 -17.33
C ARG A 118 2.38 25.71 -16.04
N ALA A 119 1.71 25.97 -14.91
CA ALA A 119 1.98 25.27 -13.66
C ALA A 119 1.68 23.77 -13.77
N GLN A 120 0.54 23.40 -14.36
CA GLN A 120 0.18 22.00 -14.62
C GLN A 120 1.18 21.31 -15.58
N CYS A 121 1.66 22.02 -16.62
CA CYS A 121 2.72 21.50 -17.47
C CYS A 121 4.03 21.27 -16.69
N ALA A 122 4.43 22.20 -15.82
CA ALA A 122 5.65 22.04 -15.01
C ALA A 122 5.55 20.85 -14.04
N GLU A 123 4.41 20.67 -13.37
CA GLU A 123 4.15 19.52 -12.48
C GLU A 123 4.20 18.19 -13.25
N SER A 124 3.60 18.13 -14.45
CA SER A 124 3.64 16.92 -15.28
C SER A 124 5.03 16.62 -15.84
N GLU A 125 5.84 17.65 -16.14
CA GLU A 125 7.26 17.48 -16.51
C GLU A 125 8.11 16.96 -15.34
N GLU A 126 7.86 17.43 -14.11
CA GLU A 126 8.55 16.92 -12.92
C GLU A 126 8.15 15.47 -12.62
N ALA A 127 6.85 15.16 -12.71
CA ALA A 127 6.35 13.79 -12.59
C ALA A 127 6.96 12.87 -13.68
N GLY A 128 7.07 13.35 -14.92
CA GLY A 128 7.71 12.65 -16.01
C GLY A 128 9.20 12.38 -15.77
N ARG A 129 9.93 13.38 -15.24
CA ARG A 129 11.35 13.22 -14.85
C ARG A 129 11.53 12.22 -13.71
N ALA A 130 10.66 12.26 -12.70
CA ALA A 130 10.67 11.30 -11.60
C ALA A 130 10.37 9.86 -12.08
N ALA A 131 9.41 9.70 -13.00
CA ALA A 131 9.11 8.40 -13.61
C ALA A 131 10.30 7.87 -14.44
N ALA A 132 10.94 8.73 -15.24
CA ALA A 132 12.14 8.36 -16.01
C ALA A 132 13.31 7.94 -15.10
N ALA A 133 13.50 8.60 -13.95
CA ALA A 133 14.51 8.21 -12.97
C ALA A 133 14.22 6.82 -12.36
N LYS A 134 12.96 6.54 -12.00
CA LYS A 134 12.53 5.22 -11.50
C LYS A 134 12.75 4.12 -12.54
N LEU A 135 12.47 4.40 -13.81
CA LEU A 135 12.66 3.46 -14.91
C LEU A 135 14.15 3.10 -15.07
N LYS A 136 15.06 4.08 -14.98
CA LYS A 136 16.51 3.81 -15.01
C LYS A 136 16.99 2.94 -13.85
N VAL A 137 16.44 3.13 -12.65
CA VAL A 137 16.74 2.28 -11.49
C VAL A 137 16.26 0.84 -11.74
N ALA A 138 15.02 0.68 -12.23
CA ALA A 138 14.46 -0.63 -12.57
C ALA A 138 15.25 -1.34 -13.68
N GLU A 139 15.71 -0.62 -14.70
CA GLU A 139 16.61 -1.16 -15.73
C GLU A 139 17.94 -1.64 -15.12
N GLY A 140 18.51 -0.88 -14.19
CA GLY A 140 19.68 -1.27 -13.41
C GLY A 140 19.46 -2.57 -12.62
N GLU A 141 18.31 -2.71 -11.96
CA GLU A 141 17.95 -3.93 -11.22
C GLU A 141 17.73 -5.13 -12.15
N LEU A 142 17.07 -4.95 -13.29
CA LEU A 142 16.89 -6.01 -14.30
C LEU A 142 18.24 -6.50 -14.84
N THR A 143 19.19 -5.60 -15.10
CA THR A 143 20.54 -6.03 -15.53
C THR A 143 21.28 -6.78 -14.43
N ARG A 144 21.10 -6.42 -13.16
CA ARG A 144 21.65 -7.16 -12.02
C ARG A 144 21.03 -8.56 -11.90
N LEU A 145 19.71 -8.68 -12.04
CA LEU A 145 19.01 -9.97 -11.96
C LEU A 145 19.43 -10.91 -13.09
N ARG A 146 19.57 -10.41 -14.32
CA ARG A 146 20.09 -11.22 -15.44
C ARG A 146 21.48 -11.77 -15.17
N ARG A 147 22.37 -10.99 -14.55
CA ARG A 147 23.70 -11.48 -14.15
C ARG A 147 23.64 -12.58 -13.08
N LEU A 148 22.69 -12.49 -12.15
CA LEU A 148 22.49 -13.54 -11.14
C LEU A 148 21.94 -14.82 -11.77
N GLU A 149 21.00 -14.69 -12.70
CA GLU A 149 20.49 -15.82 -13.49
C GLU A 149 21.61 -16.51 -14.27
N ASP A 150 22.44 -15.75 -15.00
CA ASP A 150 23.61 -16.28 -15.71
C ASP A 150 24.59 -17.00 -14.77
N ASN A 151 24.78 -16.49 -13.55
CA ASN A 151 25.64 -17.13 -12.55
C ASN A 151 25.02 -18.43 -12.03
N HIS A 152 23.72 -18.46 -11.72
CA HIS A 152 23.05 -19.67 -11.30
C HIS A 152 23.01 -20.74 -12.40
N LEU A 153 22.85 -20.35 -13.67
CA LEU A 153 22.95 -21.27 -14.80
C LEU A 153 24.36 -21.89 -14.91
N LYS A 154 25.41 -21.11 -14.63
CA LYS A 154 26.79 -21.64 -14.56
C LYS A 154 26.98 -22.61 -13.38
N GLU A 155 26.43 -22.29 -12.21
CA GLU A 155 26.47 -23.17 -11.03
C GLU A 155 25.76 -24.49 -11.30
N LEU A 156 24.55 -24.45 -11.88
CA LEU A 156 23.79 -25.64 -12.26
C LEU A 156 24.53 -26.49 -13.31
N ALA A 157 25.16 -25.85 -14.30
CA ALA A 157 25.98 -26.57 -15.27
C ALA A 157 27.19 -27.28 -14.62
N ALA A 158 27.84 -26.62 -13.65
CA ALA A 158 28.96 -27.21 -12.91
C ALA A 158 28.50 -28.39 -12.02
N LEU A 159 27.37 -28.25 -11.33
CA LEU A 159 26.77 -29.31 -10.53
C LEU A 159 26.39 -30.52 -11.39
N LYS A 160 25.72 -30.29 -12.53
CA LYS A 160 25.36 -31.35 -13.47
C LYS A 160 26.59 -32.12 -13.95
N LYS A 161 27.66 -31.40 -14.33
CA LYS A 161 28.92 -32.03 -14.72
C LYS A 161 29.53 -32.87 -13.60
N ALA A 162 29.52 -32.36 -12.36
CA ALA A 162 30.02 -33.11 -11.19
C ALA A 162 29.17 -34.34 -10.88
N GLU A 163 27.85 -34.32 -11.12
CA GLU A 163 26.99 -35.49 -11.00
C GLU A 163 27.23 -36.51 -12.11
N GLU A 164 27.41 -36.06 -13.36
CA GLU A 164 27.79 -36.93 -14.48
C GLU A 164 29.10 -37.68 -14.19
N GLU A 165 30.12 -36.98 -13.68
CA GLU A 165 31.40 -37.59 -13.25
C GLU A 165 31.21 -38.60 -12.10
N LYS A 166 30.31 -38.32 -11.13
CA LYS A 166 29.99 -39.26 -10.04
C LYS A 166 29.26 -40.51 -10.55
N VAL A 167 28.30 -40.34 -11.46
CA VAL A 167 27.53 -41.45 -12.05
C VAL A 167 28.46 -42.34 -12.88
N GLU A 168 29.35 -41.76 -13.66
CA GLU A 168 30.37 -42.52 -14.41
C GLU A 168 31.28 -43.31 -13.46
N GLY A 169 31.71 -42.69 -12.34
CA GLY A 169 32.49 -43.35 -11.30
C GLY A 169 31.74 -44.52 -10.62
N LEU A 170 30.45 -44.35 -10.31
CA LEU A 170 29.61 -45.41 -9.76
C LEU A 170 29.38 -46.55 -10.76
N SER A 171 29.19 -46.22 -12.04
CA SER A 171 29.02 -47.21 -13.10
C SER A 171 30.24 -48.12 -13.21
N LYS A 172 31.45 -47.54 -13.19
CA LYS A 172 32.71 -48.30 -13.18
C LYS A 172 32.82 -49.21 -11.94
N ARG A 173 32.49 -48.69 -10.76
CA ARG A 173 32.49 -49.48 -9.52
C ARG A 173 31.45 -50.61 -9.53
N LEU A 174 30.29 -50.41 -10.16
CA LEU A 174 29.26 -51.43 -10.27
C LEU A 174 29.69 -52.56 -11.20
N GLU A 175 30.42 -52.24 -12.27
CA GLU A 175 31.00 -53.23 -13.19
C GLU A 175 32.10 -54.07 -12.52
N GLU A 176 32.80 -53.52 -11.53
CA GLU A 176 33.78 -54.24 -10.69
C GLU A 176 33.16 -55.14 -9.61
N VAL A 177 31.89 -54.95 -9.25
CA VAL A 177 31.22 -55.81 -8.25
C VAL A 177 30.83 -57.12 -8.94
N ASP A 178 31.59 -58.17 -8.63
CA ASP A 178 31.41 -59.54 -9.14
C ASP A 178 29.93 -59.96 -9.17
N PRO A 179 29.37 -60.30 -10.35
CA PRO A 179 27.97 -60.73 -10.47
C PRO A 179 27.67 -62.03 -9.70
N ALA A 180 28.70 -62.72 -9.20
CA ALA A 180 28.59 -63.93 -8.38
C ALA A 180 28.11 -63.70 -6.94
N ALA A 181 28.19 -62.48 -6.40
CA ALA A 181 27.78 -62.19 -5.01
C ALA A 181 26.28 -61.85 -4.87
N CYS A 182 25.56 -61.63 -5.98
CA CYS A 182 24.12 -61.42 -5.99
C CYS A 182 23.37 -62.76 -5.99
N THR A 183 23.55 -63.58 -4.94
CA THR A 183 22.53 -64.58 -4.60
C THR A 183 21.22 -63.84 -4.39
N SER A 184 20.31 -64.00 -5.36
CA SER A 184 19.01 -63.35 -5.39
C SER A 184 18.37 -63.31 -3.99
N PRO A 185 17.81 -62.17 -3.55
CA PRO A 185 17.04 -62.07 -2.29
C PRO A 185 15.92 -63.10 -2.16
N ARG A 186 15.58 -63.81 -3.25
CA ARG A 186 14.71 -65.00 -3.26
C ARG A 186 15.10 -66.06 -2.23
N ALA A 187 16.38 -66.20 -1.88
CA ALA A 187 16.83 -67.28 -1.01
C ALA A 187 16.61 -67.01 0.49
N ALA A 188 16.41 -65.76 0.90
CA ALA A 188 16.42 -65.40 2.32
C ALA A 188 15.11 -65.75 3.06
N PHE A 189 13.95 -65.69 2.37
CA PHE A 189 12.62 -65.90 2.99
C PHE A 189 11.63 -66.52 2.00
N PRO A 190 11.70 -67.85 1.76
CA PRO A 190 10.83 -68.52 0.79
C PRO A 190 9.34 -68.43 1.16
N GLU A 191 9.00 -68.46 2.46
CA GLU A 191 7.60 -68.39 2.93
C GLU A 191 6.93 -67.03 2.65
N ALA A 192 7.70 -65.94 2.63
CA ALA A 192 7.19 -64.60 2.33
C ALA A 192 6.96 -64.37 0.82
N GLN A 193 7.51 -65.25 -0.02
CA GLN A 193 7.39 -65.15 -1.47
C GLN A 193 5.97 -65.44 -1.94
N ASP A 194 5.33 -66.48 -1.38
CA ASP A 194 3.98 -66.88 -1.76
C ASP A 194 2.95 -65.83 -1.35
N ALA A 195 3.10 -65.27 -0.14
CA ALA A 195 2.29 -64.14 0.34
C ALA A 195 2.46 -62.89 -0.54
N ALA A 196 3.68 -62.58 -0.97
CA ALA A 196 3.94 -61.46 -1.87
C ALA A 196 3.30 -61.65 -3.26
N LEU A 197 3.39 -62.85 -3.83
CA LEU A 197 2.76 -63.15 -5.11
C LEU A 197 1.22 -63.12 -5.01
N ALA A 198 0.66 -63.63 -3.91
CA ALA A 198 -0.77 -63.54 -3.63
C ALA A 198 -1.25 -62.08 -3.50
N ALA A 199 -0.49 -61.23 -2.80
CA ALA A 199 -0.80 -59.81 -2.64
C ALA A 199 -0.74 -59.05 -3.97
N VAL A 200 0.26 -59.34 -4.81
CA VAL A 200 0.32 -58.80 -6.18
C VAL A 200 -0.87 -59.26 -7.02
N GLY A 201 -1.23 -60.54 -6.93
CA GLY A 201 -2.41 -61.09 -7.60
C GLY A 201 -3.69 -60.36 -7.20
N LYS A 202 -3.87 -60.10 -5.90
CA LYS A 202 -5.00 -59.34 -5.36
C LYS A 202 -5.00 -57.88 -5.82
N ALA A 203 -3.86 -57.20 -5.75
CA ALA A 203 -3.73 -55.80 -6.22
C ALA A 203 -4.00 -55.66 -7.73
N ARG A 204 -3.63 -56.67 -8.52
CA ARG A 204 -3.97 -56.73 -9.96
C ARG A 204 -5.45 -57.01 -10.21
N GLU A 205 -6.10 -57.80 -9.35
CA GLU A 205 -7.54 -58.06 -9.43
C GLU A 205 -8.35 -56.81 -9.05
N GLU A 206 -7.96 -56.12 -7.98
CA GLU A 206 -8.59 -54.86 -7.53
C GLU A 206 -8.50 -53.77 -8.61
N ARG A 207 -7.34 -53.62 -9.28
CA ARG A 207 -7.20 -52.71 -10.44
C ARG A 207 -8.03 -53.13 -11.63
N ARG A 208 -8.11 -54.44 -11.92
CA ARG A 208 -8.98 -54.96 -12.99
C ARG A 208 -10.44 -54.60 -12.75
N GLN A 209 -10.91 -54.70 -11.50
CA GLN A 209 -12.28 -54.33 -11.12
C GLN A 209 -12.52 -52.81 -11.16
N ALA A 210 -11.51 -52.00 -10.80
CA ALA A 210 -11.65 -50.55 -10.75
C ALA A 210 -11.55 -49.86 -12.13
N THR A 211 -10.63 -50.30 -12.99
CA THR A 211 -10.26 -49.58 -14.23
C THR A 211 -10.58 -50.38 -15.50
N GLY A 212 -10.89 -51.68 -15.39
CA GLY A 212 -11.11 -52.56 -16.54
C GLY A 212 -9.83 -52.87 -17.34
N GLU A 213 -8.66 -52.49 -16.82
CA GLU A 213 -7.38 -52.66 -17.49
C GLU A 213 -6.97 -54.13 -17.53
N GLN A 214 -6.67 -54.66 -18.72
CA GLN A 214 -6.23 -56.04 -18.87
C GLN A 214 -4.79 -56.22 -18.36
N SER A 215 -4.55 -57.32 -17.63
CA SER A 215 -3.27 -57.63 -16.99
C SER A 215 -2.07 -57.44 -17.92
N SER A 216 -1.21 -56.45 -17.65
CA SER A 216 0.08 -56.35 -18.33
C SER A 216 1.02 -57.48 -17.87
N ALA A 217 1.83 -58.02 -18.80
CA ALA A 217 2.79 -59.09 -18.48
C ALA A 217 3.97 -58.59 -17.64
N CYS A 218 4.21 -57.28 -17.59
CA CYS A 218 5.31 -56.68 -16.85
C CYS A 218 4.90 -56.37 -15.40
N PHE A 219 5.87 -56.40 -14.47
CA PHE A 219 5.64 -55.90 -13.11
C PHE A 219 5.57 -54.37 -13.14
N THR A 220 4.44 -53.83 -12.68
CA THR A 220 4.25 -52.39 -12.49
C THR A 220 4.83 -51.96 -11.15
N MET A 221 5.09 -50.67 -10.96
CA MET A 221 5.58 -50.12 -9.68
C MET A 221 4.64 -50.49 -8.51
N GLU A 222 3.33 -50.51 -8.76
CA GLU A 222 2.32 -50.91 -7.78
C GLU A 222 2.43 -52.39 -7.39
N ASP A 223 2.81 -53.27 -8.33
CA ASP A 223 3.08 -54.68 -8.02
C ASP A 223 4.31 -54.82 -7.11
N TYR A 224 5.35 -54.03 -7.33
CA TYR A 224 6.52 -54.01 -6.44
C TYR A 224 6.15 -53.52 -5.04
N MET A 225 5.35 -52.45 -4.93
CA MET A 225 4.89 -51.94 -3.65
C MET A 225 3.99 -52.93 -2.90
N ALA A 226 3.06 -53.60 -3.60
CA ALA A 226 2.21 -54.64 -3.01
C ALA A 226 3.02 -55.85 -2.53
N SER A 227 3.99 -56.29 -3.34
CA SER A 227 4.93 -57.36 -2.98
C SER A 227 5.76 -57.01 -1.74
N MET A 228 6.28 -55.78 -1.66
CA MET A 228 7.04 -55.30 -0.50
C MET A 228 6.16 -55.19 0.75
N ALA A 229 4.96 -54.62 0.63
CA ALA A 229 4.03 -54.49 1.75
C ALA A 229 3.69 -55.85 2.36
N ALA A 230 3.40 -56.85 1.54
CA ALA A 230 3.12 -58.22 1.98
C ALA A 230 4.29 -58.89 2.69
N ARG A 231 5.54 -58.53 2.36
CA ARG A 231 6.74 -59.05 3.05
C ARG A 231 7.03 -58.32 4.35
N VAL A 232 6.71 -57.03 4.41
CA VAL A 232 6.95 -56.19 5.60
C VAL A 232 5.87 -56.43 6.66
N GLU A 233 4.64 -56.75 6.28
CA GLU A 233 3.52 -56.95 7.22
C GLU A 233 3.79 -58.03 8.29
N PRO A 234 4.31 -59.23 7.97
CA PRO A 234 4.69 -60.20 9.00
C PRO A 234 5.77 -59.67 9.93
N ILE A 235 6.76 -58.94 9.41
CA ILE A 235 7.87 -58.39 10.19
C ILE A 235 7.34 -57.36 11.19
N THR A 236 6.41 -56.50 10.78
CA THR A 236 5.81 -55.51 11.68
C THR A 236 4.94 -56.18 12.74
N LYS A 237 4.15 -57.19 12.38
CA LYS A 237 3.37 -58.00 13.34
C LYS A 237 4.27 -58.66 14.39
N PHE A 238 5.32 -59.36 13.94
CA PHE A 238 6.30 -59.97 14.86
C PHE A 238 7.02 -58.93 15.72
N GLY A 239 7.36 -57.77 15.17
CA GLY A 239 7.97 -56.67 15.93
C GLY A 239 7.06 -56.16 17.05
N TRP A 240 5.75 -56.04 16.79
CA TRP A 240 4.77 -55.65 17.80
C TRP A 240 4.56 -56.71 18.88
N GLU A 241 4.46 -57.99 18.49
CA GLU A 241 4.33 -59.10 19.43
C GLU A 241 5.57 -59.25 20.32
N LEU A 242 6.76 -59.15 19.72
CA LEU A 242 8.03 -59.19 20.44
C LEU A 242 8.13 -58.02 21.43
N ARG A 243 7.75 -56.81 21.00
CA ARG A 243 7.69 -55.64 21.89
C ARG A 243 6.75 -55.91 23.06
N LYS A 244 5.53 -56.40 22.82
CA LYS A 244 4.56 -56.68 23.88
C LYS A 244 5.08 -57.73 24.86
N ALA A 245 5.67 -58.82 24.36
CA ALA A 245 6.27 -59.86 25.20
C ALA A 245 7.44 -59.31 26.03
N ALA A 246 8.28 -58.46 25.45
CA ALA A 246 9.34 -57.77 26.18
C ALA A 246 8.82 -56.85 27.29
N GLU A 247 7.74 -56.11 27.02
CA GLU A 247 7.10 -55.26 28.02
C GLU A 247 6.50 -56.07 29.18
N GLU A 248 5.88 -57.21 28.89
CA GLU A 248 5.38 -58.15 29.91
C GLU A 248 6.51 -58.73 30.76
N LEU A 249 7.61 -59.15 30.12
CA LEU A 249 8.80 -59.65 30.81
C LEU A 249 9.42 -58.59 31.75
N ILE A 250 9.51 -57.34 31.29
CA ILE A 250 10.07 -56.25 32.11
C ILE A 250 9.17 -55.93 33.30
N ARG A 251 7.84 -55.91 33.13
CA ARG A 251 6.91 -55.71 34.25
C ARG A 251 7.05 -56.78 35.32
N LEU A 252 7.34 -58.02 34.93
CA LEU A 252 7.58 -59.13 35.86
C LEU A 252 8.91 -58.98 36.61
N LEU A 253 9.99 -58.62 35.90
CA LEU A 253 11.35 -58.53 36.46
C LEU A 253 11.62 -57.23 37.26
N TRP A 254 10.93 -56.14 36.92
CA TRP A 254 11.08 -54.81 37.55
C TRP A 254 9.72 -54.16 37.83
N PRO A 255 8.94 -54.65 38.81
CA PRO A 255 7.58 -54.17 39.06
C PRO A 255 7.51 -52.71 39.56
N THR A 256 8.63 -52.13 39.98
CA THR A 256 8.70 -50.75 40.53
C THR A 256 9.17 -49.71 39.52
N GLU A 257 9.68 -50.14 38.37
CA GLU A 257 10.27 -49.23 37.39
C GLU A 257 9.29 -48.96 36.24
N THR A 258 9.31 -47.74 35.72
CA THR A 258 8.42 -47.33 34.63
C THR A 258 8.91 -47.89 33.30
N LEU A 259 7.98 -48.45 32.52
CA LEU A 259 8.26 -49.04 31.22
C LEU A 259 8.90 -48.01 30.25
N PRO A 260 10.02 -48.35 29.58
CA PRO A 260 10.60 -47.49 28.56
C PRO A 260 9.65 -47.26 27.39
N GLN A 261 9.46 -46.02 26.95
CA GLN A 261 8.65 -45.71 25.76
C GLN A 261 9.39 -45.98 24.45
N ASP A 262 10.72 -45.83 24.46
CA ASP A 262 11.59 -45.99 23.30
C ASP A 262 12.09 -47.43 23.13
N LEU A 263 12.06 -47.92 21.88
CA LEU A 263 12.53 -49.27 21.52
C LEU A 263 14.02 -49.47 21.85
N ALA A 264 14.86 -48.47 21.65
CA ALA A 264 16.29 -48.55 21.96
C ALA A 264 16.56 -48.78 23.45
N ASN A 265 15.74 -48.17 24.32
CA ASN A 265 15.83 -48.37 25.77
C ASN A 265 15.25 -49.72 26.17
N LEU A 266 14.16 -50.16 25.52
CA LEU A 266 13.60 -51.49 25.71
C LEU A 266 14.63 -52.59 25.41
N ILE A 267 15.39 -52.46 24.32
CA ILE A 267 16.45 -53.42 23.96
C ILE A 267 17.55 -53.46 25.04
N LYS A 268 18.03 -52.30 25.52
CA LYS A 268 19.03 -52.26 26.60
C LYS A 268 18.55 -52.93 27.88
N TRP A 269 17.26 -52.83 28.18
CA TRP A 269 16.67 -53.52 29.32
C TRP A 269 16.62 -55.02 29.12
N LEU A 270 16.24 -55.48 27.92
CA LEU A 270 16.26 -56.89 27.55
C LEU A 270 17.66 -57.49 27.62
N GLU A 271 18.71 -56.73 27.25
CA GLU A 271 20.10 -57.18 27.39
C GLU A 271 20.48 -57.44 28.86
N THR A 272 19.90 -56.70 29.81
CA THR A 272 20.12 -56.88 31.26
C THR A 272 19.14 -57.86 31.92
N ALA A 273 18.13 -58.32 31.19
CA ALA A 273 17.08 -59.21 31.73
C ALA A 273 17.60 -60.57 32.22
N PRO A 274 18.57 -61.23 31.58
CA PRO A 274 19.12 -62.48 32.09
C PRO A 274 19.74 -62.36 33.48
N ASP A 275 20.54 -61.31 33.71
CA ASP A 275 21.19 -61.06 35.01
C ASP A 275 20.14 -60.81 36.09
N ARG A 276 19.13 -59.99 35.78
CA ARG A 276 18.04 -59.71 36.71
C ARG A 276 17.22 -60.94 37.05
N PHE A 277 16.97 -61.81 36.06
CA PHE A 277 16.23 -63.05 36.27
C PHE A 277 16.99 -63.99 37.21
N LEU A 278 18.32 -64.04 37.14
CA LEU A 278 19.15 -64.80 38.08
C LEU A 278 19.06 -64.23 39.50
N ASP A 279 19.21 -62.90 39.67
CA ASP A 279 19.04 -62.23 40.97
C ASP A 279 17.67 -62.52 41.60
N TRP A 280 16.62 -62.46 40.76
CA TRP A 280 15.26 -62.75 41.19
C TRP A 280 15.10 -64.20 41.63
N LYS A 281 15.68 -65.15 40.88
CA LYS A 281 15.66 -66.58 41.21
C LYS A 281 16.38 -66.86 42.53
N GLU A 282 17.57 -66.28 42.76
CA GLU A 282 18.31 -66.41 44.03
C GLU A 282 17.55 -65.81 45.21
N SER A 283 16.88 -64.68 44.99
CA SER A 283 16.04 -64.05 46.02
C SER A 283 14.82 -64.91 46.35
N ALA A 284 14.18 -65.50 45.34
CA ALA A 284 13.03 -66.37 45.51
C ALA A 284 13.39 -67.69 46.23
N THR A 285 14.51 -68.32 45.90
CA THR A 285 14.98 -69.53 46.60
C THR A 285 15.33 -69.24 48.05
N ARG A 286 15.95 -68.08 48.34
CA ARG A 286 16.23 -67.65 49.71
C ARG A 286 14.96 -67.38 50.50
N ALA A 287 14.00 -66.64 49.93
CA ALA A 287 12.71 -66.39 50.57
C ALA A 287 11.95 -67.71 50.83
N GLY A 288 11.99 -68.65 49.89
CA GLY A 288 11.43 -70.00 50.07
C GLY A 288 12.10 -70.78 51.20
N ALA A 289 13.43 -70.71 51.30
CA ALA A 289 14.19 -71.34 52.38
C ALA A 289 13.87 -70.71 53.75
N ASP A 290 13.77 -69.39 53.83
CA ASP A 290 13.41 -68.68 55.06
C ASP A 290 11.98 -69.02 55.51
N MET A 291 11.03 -69.15 54.58
CA MET A 291 9.65 -69.55 54.86
C MET A 291 9.49 -71.04 55.20
N ALA A 292 10.40 -71.90 54.75
CA ALA A 292 10.44 -73.31 55.15
C ALA A 292 11.08 -73.51 56.55
N SER A 293 11.83 -72.52 57.04
CA SER A 293 12.56 -72.58 58.31
C SER A 293 11.76 -72.50 59.63
N PRO A 294 10.49 -72.00 59.72
CA PRO A 294 9.80 -71.94 61.00
C PRO A 294 9.15 -73.26 61.46
N LEU A 295 9.08 -74.29 60.60
CA LEU A 295 8.35 -75.53 60.90
C LEU A 295 9.20 -76.66 61.48
N CYS A 296 10.53 -76.53 61.55
CA CYS A 296 11.40 -77.65 61.94
C CYS A 296 11.86 -77.71 63.40
N PHE A 297 11.65 -76.71 64.26
CA PHE A 297 11.99 -76.90 65.68
C PHE A 297 11.07 -76.16 66.68
N PRO A 298 9.85 -76.67 66.93
CA PRO A 298 9.25 -76.60 68.24
C PRO A 298 9.52 -77.93 68.97
N GLY A 299 10.53 -77.96 69.84
CA GLY A 299 10.46 -78.83 71.02
C GLY A 299 11.40 -80.05 71.14
N THR A 300 12.57 -80.07 70.51
CA THR A 300 13.66 -80.98 70.90
C THR A 300 14.91 -80.15 71.19
N THR A 301 15.58 -80.19 72.33
CA THR A 301 15.49 -81.06 73.51
C THR A 301 16.23 -80.34 74.64
N ARG A 302 15.58 -80.16 75.79
CA ARG A 302 16.30 -79.93 77.05
C ARG A 302 16.84 -81.29 77.50
N TRP A 303 18.06 -81.63 77.10
CA TRP A 303 18.84 -82.70 77.72
C TRP A 303 20.11 -82.09 78.29
N THR A 304 20.03 -81.78 79.58
CA THR A 304 21.19 -81.54 80.44
C THR A 304 21.79 -82.87 80.83
N SER A 305 23.01 -83.16 80.37
CA SER A 305 23.88 -84.17 80.96
C SER A 305 25.20 -83.53 81.39
N ALA A 306 25.32 -83.48 82.71
CA ALA A 306 26.51 -83.39 83.57
C ALA A 306 27.91 -83.44 82.92
N GLY A 307 28.70 -82.40 83.24
CA GLY A 307 29.85 -82.56 84.15
C GLY A 307 31.24 -82.74 83.55
N VAL A 308 32.08 -81.69 83.64
CA VAL A 308 33.51 -81.76 84.03
C VAL A 308 33.90 -80.40 84.68
N PRO A 309 34.65 -80.35 85.80
CA PRO A 309 34.87 -79.14 86.58
C PRO A 309 36.28 -78.51 86.42
N ALA A 310 36.35 -77.26 86.92
CA ALA A 310 37.47 -76.59 87.59
C ALA A 310 38.64 -76.02 86.75
N GLY A 311 38.66 -74.68 86.66
CA GLY A 311 39.83 -73.87 86.36
C GLY A 311 39.62 -72.40 86.75
N ARG A 312 39.75 -72.10 88.05
CA ARG A 312 39.66 -70.76 88.65
C ARG A 312 40.81 -69.84 88.20
N ARG A 313 40.47 -68.60 87.84
CA ARG A 313 41.04 -67.28 88.22
C ARG A 313 40.56 -66.31 87.13
N GLY A 314 39.81 -65.25 87.37
CA GLY A 314 39.82 -64.30 88.48
C GLY A 314 39.99 -62.91 87.85
N GLY A 315 38.89 -62.19 87.62
CA GLY A 315 38.89 -60.83 87.07
C GLY A 315 37.47 -60.27 87.03
N LYS A 316 37.19 -59.33 87.95
CA LYS A 316 35.89 -58.68 88.21
C LYS A 316 35.57 -57.55 87.20
N PRO A 317 34.35 -56.98 87.23
CA PRO A 317 33.63 -56.51 86.06
C PRO A 317 33.47 -54.98 85.98
N SER A 318 33.14 -54.51 84.77
CA SER A 318 32.34 -53.31 84.51
C SER A 318 31.73 -53.57 83.12
N GLY A 319 30.42 -53.84 82.99
CA GLY A 319 29.35 -52.91 83.32
C GLY A 319 29.05 -52.12 82.04
N GLY A 320 27.89 -52.36 81.42
CA GLY A 320 27.43 -51.52 80.31
C GLY A 320 26.57 -52.25 79.29
N GLU A 321 25.27 -51.92 79.35
CA GLU A 321 24.33 -51.86 78.24
C GLU A 321 24.08 -53.09 77.36
N GLN A 322 22.89 -53.65 77.56
CA GLN A 322 22.12 -54.35 76.54
C GLN A 322 21.81 -53.39 75.38
N ASP A 323 22.42 -53.62 74.23
CA ASP A 323 21.88 -53.16 72.96
C ASP A 323 21.34 -54.35 72.17
N ARG A 324 20.02 -54.33 71.98
CA ARG A 324 19.28 -55.23 71.09
C ARG A 324 19.87 -55.13 69.68
N PRO A 325 20.03 -56.22 68.92
CA PRO A 325 20.39 -56.11 67.52
C PRO A 325 19.24 -55.45 66.77
N ALA A 326 19.43 -54.18 66.42
CA ALA A 326 18.58 -53.47 65.49
C ALA A 326 18.52 -54.25 64.17
N CYS A 327 17.31 -54.46 63.67
CA CYS A 327 17.06 -54.97 62.33
C CYS A 327 17.97 -54.26 61.31
N PRO A 328 18.58 -54.97 60.35
CA PRO A 328 19.37 -54.33 59.31
C PRO A 328 18.42 -53.47 58.46
N ARG A 329 18.41 -52.16 58.74
CA ARG A 329 17.85 -51.15 57.85
C ARG A 329 18.51 -51.33 56.49
N LEU A 330 17.70 -51.72 55.50
CA LEU A 330 17.99 -51.63 54.08
C LEU A 330 18.56 -50.23 53.77
N ARG A 331 19.89 -50.13 53.72
CA ARG A 331 20.56 -48.94 53.22
C ARG A 331 20.36 -48.92 51.72
N HIS A 332 19.37 -48.16 51.26
CA HIS A 332 19.29 -47.72 49.88
C HIS A 332 20.60 -47.02 49.50
N ARG A 333 21.44 -47.71 48.73
CA ARG A 333 22.59 -47.14 48.04
C ARG A 333 22.04 -46.16 47.00
N ARG A 334 21.98 -44.87 47.35
CA ARG A 334 21.82 -43.79 46.37
C ARG A 334 23.05 -43.78 45.46
N LEU A 335 22.92 -44.37 44.28
CA LEU A 335 23.83 -44.12 43.16
C LEU A 335 23.57 -42.71 42.64
N ARG A 336 24.36 -41.73 43.10
CA ARG A 336 24.57 -40.48 42.35
C ARG A 336 25.45 -40.82 41.16
N ARG A 337 24.87 -40.90 39.95
CA ARG A 337 25.64 -40.75 38.71
C ARG A 337 25.67 -39.26 38.36
N GLN A 338 26.87 -38.71 38.35
CA GLN A 338 27.20 -37.43 37.74
C GLN A 338 26.90 -37.51 36.24
N ALA A 339 26.12 -36.55 35.74
CA ALA A 339 26.06 -36.24 34.33
C ALA A 339 27.21 -35.28 34.00
N HIS A 340 28.17 -35.76 33.24
CA HIS A 340 29.12 -34.95 32.48
C HIS A 340 29.13 -35.52 31.05
N LEU A 341 29.30 -34.62 30.07
CA LEU A 341 29.46 -34.82 28.62
C LEU A 341 28.13 -35.00 27.87
N HIS A 342 27.88 -34.42 26.70
CA HIS A 342 28.58 -33.44 25.87
C HIS A 342 27.58 -32.88 24.87
#